data_AF-A0A7V6ZIL1-F1
#
_entry.id   AF-A0A7V6ZIL1-F1
#
_cell.length_a   1.000
_cell.length_b   1.000
_cell.length_c   1.000
_cell.angle_alpha   90.00
_cell.angle_beta   90.00
_cell.angle_gamma   90.00
#
_symmetry.space_group_name_H-M   'P 1'
#
loop_
_entity.id
_entity.type
_entity.pdbx_description
1 polymer ?
#
loop_
_entity_poly.entity_id
_entity_poly.type
_entity_poly.pdbx_seq_one_letter_code
_entity_poly.pdbx_strand_id
1 'polypeptide(L)'
;MESGVPRPRGWRPAGDTSFRRFAAVIRDVELDCDCRARLDAALARFAALEGRRTARAHLADARRQRERIESILAFLKDLDELVATEADRNVFAEIAGLFDDIAAAAADGSRALQMLAELPPE
;
A
#
# COMPACT_ATOMS: atom_id res chain seq x y z
N MET A 1 3.56 -37.61 25.99
CA MET A 1 4.61 -36.56 26.09
C MET A 1 4.56 -35.78 24.79
N GLU A 2 3.72 -34.74 24.74
CA GLU A 2 3.67 -33.80 23.61
C GLU A 2 4.75 -32.73 23.82
N SER A 3 5.78 -32.72 22.97
CA SER A 3 6.77 -31.64 22.94
C SER A 3 6.28 -30.55 22.01
N GLY A 4 5.52 -29.60 22.56
CA GLY A 4 5.13 -28.37 21.88
C GLY A 4 6.33 -27.44 21.70
N VAL A 5 6.70 -27.17 20.45
CA VAL A 5 7.71 -26.15 20.11
C VAL A 5 7.19 -24.76 20.50
N PRO A 6 7.91 -23.97 21.30
CA PRO A 6 7.43 -22.66 21.73
C PRO A 6 7.45 -21.68 20.55
N ARG A 7 6.29 -21.11 20.23
CA ARG A 7 6.20 -20.02 19.25
C ARG A 7 6.87 -18.76 19.82
N PRO A 8 7.86 -18.15 19.15
CA PRO A 8 8.39 -16.87 19.60
C PRO A 8 7.28 -15.80 19.52
N ARG A 9 7.05 -15.12 20.65
CA ARG A 9 6.16 -13.95 20.69
C ARG A 9 6.83 -12.81 19.92
N GLY A 10 6.19 -12.35 18.84
CA GLY A 10 6.51 -11.05 18.24
C GLY A 10 6.57 -10.98 16.72
N TRP A 11 6.43 -12.06 15.96
CA TRP A 11 6.50 -11.96 14.50
C TRP A 11 5.12 -11.80 13.85
N ARG A 12 4.74 -10.56 13.52
CA ARG A 12 3.68 -10.25 12.54
C ARG A 12 4.32 -9.62 11.30
N PRO A 13 4.69 -10.41 10.28
CA PRO A 13 5.27 -9.85 9.06
C PRO A 13 4.15 -9.27 8.21
N ALA A 14 3.95 -7.95 8.19
CA ALA A 14 3.06 -7.31 7.22
C ALA A 14 3.57 -7.67 5.81
N GLY A 15 2.83 -8.54 5.14
CA GLY A 15 3.27 -9.22 3.93
C GLY A 15 2.11 -10.07 3.43
N ASP A 16 1.89 -9.98 2.13
CA ASP A 16 0.79 -10.56 1.39
C ASP A 16 0.44 -11.97 1.87
N THR A 17 -0.83 -12.22 2.16
CA THR A 17 -1.31 -13.44 2.83
C THR A 17 -0.82 -14.74 2.18
N SER A 18 -0.54 -14.69 0.88
CA SER A 18 0.05 -15.76 0.07
C SER A 18 1.48 -16.14 0.50
N PHE A 19 2.35 -15.18 0.80
CA PHE A 19 3.72 -15.48 1.25
C PHE A 19 3.72 -16.16 2.63
N ARG A 20 2.86 -15.69 3.54
CA ARG A 20 2.71 -16.32 4.87
C ARG A 20 2.23 -17.77 4.77
N ARG A 21 1.27 -18.03 3.87
CA ARG A 21 0.77 -19.40 3.60
C ARG A 21 1.85 -20.27 2.99
N PHE A 22 2.57 -19.78 1.99
CA PHE A 22 3.69 -20.50 1.38
C PHE A 22 4.79 -20.84 2.38
N ALA A 23 5.22 -19.88 3.20
CA ALA A 23 6.22 -20.10 4.24
C ALA A 23 5.74 -21.11 5.28
N ALA A 24 4.43 -21.19 5.56
CA ALA A 24 3.88 -22.21 6.46
C ALA A 24 3.99 -23.61 5.84
N VAL A 25 3.60 -23.78 4.57
CA VAL A 25 3.69 -25.08 3.88
C VAL A 25 5.13 -25.58 3.79
N ILE A 26 6.10 -24.71 3.50
CA ILE A 26 7.51 -25.14 3.40
C ILE A 26 8.12 -25.46 4.78
N ARG A 27 7.63 -24.82 5.85
CA ARG A 27 8.06 -25.16 7.20
C ARG A 27 7.69 -26.58 7.61
N ASP A 28 6.61 -27.12 7.05
CA ASP A 28 6.13 -28.47 7.34
C ASP A 28 6.86 -29.58 6.54
N VAL A 29 7.71 -29.21 5.58
CA VAL A 29 8.57 -30.18 4.86
C VAL A 29 9.63 -30.69 5.84
N GLU A 30 9.92 -31.99 5.89
CA GLU A 30 11.06 -32.49 6.67
C GLU A 30 12.37 -32.15 5.96
N LEU A 31 13.21 -31.32 6.60
CA LEU A 31 14.58 -31.02 6.14
C LEU A 31 15.53 -31.28 7.29
N ASP A 32 16.77 -31.65 6.98
CA ASP A 32 17.84 -31.64 7.97
C ASP A 32 18.05 -30.23 8.56
N CYS A 33 18.71 -30.16 9.72
CA CYS A 33 18.88 -28.94 10.48
C CYS A 33 19.64 -27.84 9.69
N ASP A 34 20.61 -28.22 8.86
CA ASP A 34 21.40 -27.28 8.06
C ASP A 34 20.57 -26.69 6.91
N CYS A 35 19.80 -27.53 6.22
CA CYS A 35 18.87 -27.12 5.18
C CYS A 35 17.74 -26.26 5.76
N ARG A 36 17.26 -26.57 6.97
CA ARG A 36 16.28 -25.75 7.69
C ARG A 36 16.83 -24.36 7.97
N ALA A 37 18.02 -24.26 8.53
CA ALA A 37 18.65 -22.97 8.86
C ALA A 37 18.87 -22.11 7.60
N ARG A 38 19.31 -22.73 6.50
CA ARG A 38 19.48 -22.04 5.20
C ARG A 38 18.16 -21.53 4.64
N LEU A 39 17.11 -22.34 4.71
CA LEU A 39 15.78 -21.98 4.27
C LEU A 39 15.22 -20.81 5.09
N ASP A 40 15.29 -20.87 6.42
CA ASP A 40 14.79 -19.82 7.29
C ASP A 40 15.52 -18.49 7.05
N ALA A 41 16.85 -18.54 6.85
CA ALA A 41 17.64 -17.36 6.49
C ALA A 41 17.22 -16.78 5.12
N ALA A 42 16.94 -17.64 4.13
CA ALA A 42 16.45 -17.21 2.82
C ALA A 42 15.05 -16.58 2.91
N LEU A 43 14.13 -17.18 3.65
CA LEU A 43 12.78 -16.66 3.88
C LEU A 43 12.80 -15.32 4.63
N ALA A 44 13.68 -15.16 5.62
CA ALA A 44 13.86 -13.90 6.33
C ALA A 44 14.37 -12.78 5.40
N ARG A 45 15.38 -13.07 4.58
CA ARG A 45 15.90 -12.13 3.57
C ARG A 45 14.83 -11.73 2.56
N PHE A 46 14.06 -12.70 2.08
CA PHE A 46 12.96 -12.44 1.14
C PHE A 46 11.88 -11.57 1.78
N ALA A 47 11.47 -11.87 3.02
CA ALA A 47 10.48 -11.07 3.74
C ALA A 47 10.92 -9.60 3.90
N ALA A 48 12.21 -9.36 4.19
CA ALA A 48 12.76 -8.01 4.25
C ALA A 48 12.73 -7.30 2.88
N LEU A 49 13.09 -8.00 1.80
CA LEU A 49 13.05 -7.45 0.44
C LEU A 49 11.61 -7.10 0.01
N GLU A 50 10.64 -7.95 0.32
CA GLU A 50 9.22 -7.69 0.05
C GLU A 50 8.69 -6.54 0.90
N GLY A 51 9.07 -6.44 2.17
CA GLY A 51 8.74 -5.29 3.01
C GLY A 51 9.21 -3.97 2.39
N ARG A 52 10.45 -3.91 1.90
CA ARG A 52 11.00 -2.74 1.17
C ARG A 52 10.25 -2.45 -0.11
N ARG A 53 9.92 -3.50 -0.89
CA ARG A 53 9.19 -3.36 -2.14
C ARG A 53 7.80 -2.76 -1.89
N THR A 54 7.07 -3.28 -0.89
CA THR A 54 5.75 -2.77 -0.49
C THR A 54 5.82 -1.34 0.03
N ALA A 55 6.81 -1.01 0.86
CA ALA A 55 7.01 0.36 1.35
C ALA A 55 7.22 1.35 0.20
N ARG A 56 8.08 0.99 -0.77
CA ARG A 56 8.31 1.81 -1.97
C ARG A 56 7.07 1.95 -2.84
N ALA A 57 6.27 0.88 -2.97
CA ALA A 57 5.03 0.91 -3.72
C ALA A 57 4.03 1.90 -3.11
N HIS A 58 3.76 1.82 -1.81
CA HIS A 58 2.85 2.77 -1.14
C HIS A 58 3.31 4.22 -1.26
N LEU A 59 4.61 4.49 -1.12
CA LEU A 59 5.13 5.85 -1.30
C LEU A 59 5.00 6.33 -2.75
N ALA A 60 5.26 5.46 -3.72
CA ALA A 60 5.07 5.79 -5.13
C ALA A 60 3.59 6.06 -5.44
N ASP A 61 2.67 5.31 -4.85
CA ASP A 61 1.23 5.50 -5.03
C ASP A 61 0.79 6.86 -4.48
N ALA A 62 1.22 7.22 -3.27
CA ALA A 62 0.95 8.53 -2.69
C ALA A 62 1.48 9.69 -3.56
N ARG A 63 2.68 9.53 -4.14
CA ARG A 63 3.25 10.51 -5.08
C ARG A 63 2.42 10.64 -6.36
N ARG A 64 1.96 9.52 -6.93
CA ARG A 64 1.07 9.54 -8.11
C ARG A 64 -0.26 10.23 -7.81
N GLN A 65 -0.82 10.07 -6.61
CA GLN A 65 -2.03 10.80 -6.24
C GLN A 65 -1.78 12.31 -6.10
N ARG A 66 -0.62 12.73 -5.58
CA ARG A 66 -0.22 14.15 -5.58
C ARG A 66 -0.17 14.73 -7.00
N GLU A 67 0.49 14.02 -7.92
CA GLU A 67 0.59 14.41 -9.33
C GLU A 67 -0.78 14.46 -10.02
N ARG A 68 -1.69 13.53 -9.69
CA ARG A 68 -3.08 13.55 -10.15
C ARG A 68 -3.81 14.79 -9.65
N ILE A 69 -3.68 15.13 -8.36
CA ILE A 69 -4.28 16.35 -7.79
C ILE A 69 -3.74 17.60 -8.49
N GLU A 70 -2.43 17.71 -8.70
CA GLU A 70 -1.81 18.82 -9.45
C GLU A 70 -2.41 18.97 -10.85
N SER A 71 -2.66 17.83 -11.53
CA SER A 71 -3.29 17.82 -12.85
C SER A 71 -4.75 18.30 -12.81
N ILE A 72 -5.54 17.87 -11.82
CA ILE A 72 -6.94 18.30 -11.66
C ILE A 72 -7.01 19.79 -11.29
N LEU A 73 -6.10 20.27 -10.42
CA LEU A 73 -5.98 21.68 -10.07
C LEU A 73 -5.71 22.58 -11.28
N ALA A 74 -5.02 22.06 -12.32
CA ALA A 74 -4.82 22.81 -13.55
C ALA A 74 -6.14 23.03 -14.32
N PHE A 75 -7.04 22.03 -14.36
CA PHE A 75 -8.38 22.17 -14.94
C PHE A 75 -9.31 23.02 -14.08
N LEU A 76 -9.18 22.96 -12.75
CA LEU A 76 -9.97 23.81 -11.85
C LEU A 76 -9.71 25.31 -12.00
N LYS A 77 -8.66 25.72 -12.73
CA LYS A 77 -8.46 27.13 -13.09
C LYS A 77 -9.59 27.69 -13.94
N ASP A 78 -10.31 26.84 -14.67
CA ASP A 78 -11.49 27.24 -15.45
C ASP A 78 -12.59 27.83 -14.53
N LEU A 79 -12.57 27.52 -13.22
CA LEU A 79 -13.46 28.13 -12.22
C LEU A 79 -13.27 29.65 -12.11
N ASP A 80 -12.09 30.19 -12.41
CA ASP A 80 -11.82 31.64 -12.38
C ASP A 80 -12.58 32.40 -13.49
N GLU A 81 -12.94 31.70 -14.57
CA GLU A 81 -13.66 32.26 -15.71
C GLU A 81 -15.18 32.08 -15.59
N LEU A 82 -15.62 31.21 -14.68
CA LEU A 82 -17.03 30.87 -14.47
C LEU A 82 -17.81 32.00 -13.78
N VAL A 83 -18.93 32.38 -14.37
CA VAL A 83 -19.87 33.34 -13.78
C VAL A 83 -21.14 32.67 -13.29
N ALA A 84 -21.74 33.19 -12.22
CA ALA A 84 -22.97 32.62 -11.65
C ALA A 84 -24.15 32.60 -12.64
N THR A 85 -24.11 33.46 -13.66
CA THR A 85 -25.09 33.59 -14.73
C THR A 85 -24.80 32.71 -15.95
N GLU A 86 -23.93 31.70 -15.84
CA GLU A 86 -23.67 30.79 -16.95
C GLU A 86 -24.96 30.20 -17.51
N ALA A 87 -25.07 30.25 -18.84
CA ALA A 87 -26.22 29.74 -19.57
C ALA A 87 -26.24 28.20 -19.55
N ASP A 88 -25.06 27.58 -19.68
CA ASP A 88 -24.91 26.15 -19.52
C ASP A 88 -24.69 25.80 -18.03
N ARG A 89 -25.72 25.25 -17.40
CA ARG A 89 -25.66 24.85 -15.99
C ARG A 89 -24.89 23.53 -15.79
N ASN A 90 -24.62 22.77 -16.85
CA ASN A 90 -23.89 21.52 -16.75
C ASN A 90 -22.42 21.74 -16.35
N VAL A 91 -21.83 22.88 -16.75
CA VAL A 91 -20.46 23.24 -16.37
C VAL A 91 -20.25 23.23 -14.85
N PHE A 92 -21.24 23.68 -14.07
CA PHE A 92 -21.15 23.60 -12.60
C PHE A 92 -21.05 22.16 -12.08
N ALA A 93 -21.77 21.21 -12.70
CA ALA A 93 -21.71 19.80 -12.34
C ALA A 93 -20.38 19.17 -12.75
N GLU A 94 -19.83 19.56 -13.91
CA GLU A 94 -18.51 19.11 -14.37
C GLU A 94 -17.40 19.57 -13.42
N ILE A 95 -17.41 20.85 -13.03
CA ILE A 95 -16.45 21.40 -12.06
C ILE A 95 -16.63 20.77 -10.67
N ALA A 96 -17.86 20.51 -10.23
CA ALA A 96 -18.09 19.76 -9.00
C ALA A 96 -17.44 18.37 -9.06
N GLY A 97 -17.53 17.68 -10.20
CA GLY A 97 -16.85 16.40 -10.42
C GLY A 97 -15.33 16.48 -10.25
N LEU A 98 -14.70 17.60 -10.66
CA LEU A 98 -13.27 17.80 -10.45
C LEU A 98 -12.90 17.88 -8.96
N PHE A 99 -13.75 18.49 -8.12
CA PHE A 99 -13.54 18.47 -6.66
C PHE A 99 -13.69 17.06 -6.07
N ASP A 100 -14.68 16.29 -6.52
CA ASP A 100 -14.87 14.91 -6.09
C ASP A 100 -13.66 14.03 -6.47
N ASP A 101 -13.09 14.24 -7.67
CA ASP A 101 -11.88 13.57 -8.11
C ASP A 101 -10.65 13.91 -7.25
N ILE A 102 -10.51 15.18 -6.81
CA ILE A 102 -9.47 15.57 -5.85
C ILE A 102 -9.68 14.87 -4.52
N ALA A 103 -10.91 14.84 -4.02
CA ALA A 103 -11.24 14.18 -2.76
C ALA A 103 -10.89 12.68 -2.80
N ALA A 104 -11.24 12.01 -3.90
CA ALA A 104 -10.90 10.61 -4.12
C ALA A 104 -9.37 10.39 -4.17
N ALA A 105 -8.65 11.19 -4.95
CA ALA A 105 -7.18 11.10 -5.03
C ALA A 105 -6.52 11.36 -3.67
N ALA A 106 -7.00 12.34 -2.91
CA ALA A 106 -6.51 12.64 -1.57
C ALA A 106 -6.76 11.49 -0.59
N ALA A 107 -7.96 10.89 -0.63
CA ALA A 107 -8.29 9.72 0.19
C ALA A 107 -7.40 8.52 -0.15
N ASP A 108 -7.17 8.25 -1.42
CA ASP A 108 -6.28 7.17 -1.88
C ASP A 108 -4.82 7.42 -1.46
N GLY A 109 -4.33 8.65 -1.59
CA GLY A 109 -2.99 9.04 -1.15
C GLY A 109 -2.81 8.91 0.35
N SER A 110 -3.81 9.34 1.13
CA SER A 110 -3.83 9.18 2.59
C SER A 110 -3.79 7.71 2.98
N ARG A 111 -4.62 6.86 2.35
CA ARG A 111 -4.66 5.41 2.60
C ARG A 111 -3.31 4.77 2.30
N ALA A 112 -2.66 5.12 1.19
CA ALA A 112 -1.34 4.61 0.85
C ALA A 112 -0.29 4.95 1.92
N LEU A 113 -0.29 6.19 2.44
CA LEU A 113 0.61 6.60 3.52
C LEU A 113 0.28 5.93 4.86
N GLN A 114 -1.00 5.69 5.16
CA GLN A 114 -1.40 4.92 6.35
C GLN A 114 -0.90 3.48 6.27
N MET A 115 -1.06 2.81 5.12
CA MET A 115 -0.51 1.47 4.91
C MET A 115 1.00 1.43 5.08
N LEU A 116 1.71 2.46 4.60
CA LEU A 116 3.14 2.61 4.84
C LEU A 116 3.48 2.77 6.33
N ALA A 117 2.71 3.58 7.06
CA ALA A 117 2.92 3.82 8.49
C ALA A 117 2.64 2.58 9.36
N GLU A 118 1.81 1.66 8.88
CA GLU A 118 1.53 0.38 9.54
C GLU A 118 2.59 -0.70 9.27
N LEU A 119 3.51 -0.48 8.31
CA LEU A 119 4.61 -1.42 8.08
C LEU A 119 5.59 -1.40 9.27
N PRO A 120 6.13 -2.57 9.66
CA PRO A 120 7.15 -2.63 10.70
C PRO A 120 8.38 -1.80 10.30
N PRO A 121 9.01 -1.07 11.24
CA PRO A 121 10.30 -0.45 10.98
C PRO A 121 11.36 -1.53 10.70
N GLU A 122 12.31 -1.22 9.83
CA GLU A 122 13.46 -2.08 9.53
C GLU A 122 14.49 -2.13 10.67
#